data_AF-A0A920TG30-F1
#
_entry.id   AF-A0A920TG30-F1
#
_cell.length_a   1.000
_cell.length_b   1.000
_cell.length_c   1.000
_cell.angle_alpha   90.00
_cell.angle_beta   90.00
_cell.angle_gamma   90.00
#
_symmetry.space_group_name_H-M   'P 1'
#
loop_
_entity.id
_entity.type
_entity.pdbx_description
1 polymer ?
#
loop_
_entity_poly.entity_id
_entity_poly.type
_entity_poly.pdbx_seq_one_letter_code
_entity_poly.pdbx_strand_id
1 'polypeptide(L)'
;MAKLRHLVHELVGVHLTKLQVDAFHYYETELRRWNENINLTRITDSQDILVQHFLDSLSCLLPLHNISGKHASIKLVDVGSGAGFPGIPIAIINSNIDVTLVESKEKKCIFMKQIISELDCLMPEY
;
A
#
# COMPACT_ATOMS: atom_id res chain seq x y z
N MET A 1 7.87 11.29 -5.20
CA MET A 1 8.48 10.03 -4.71
C MET A 1 9.71 10.18 -3.81
N ALA A 2 10.68 11.06 -4.09
CA ALA A 2 11.81 11.29 -3.17
C ALA A 2 11.36 11.67 -1.74
N LYS A 3 10.31 12.49 -1.62
CA LYS A 3 9.65 12.83 -0.35
C LYS A 3 9.12 11.61 0.40
N LEU A 4 8.46 10.67 -0.29
CA LEU A 4 7.92 9.45 0.33
C LEU A 4 9.03 8.61 0.97
N ARG A 5 10.13 8.39 0.24
CA ARG A 5 11.29 7.64 0.74
C ARG A 5 11.82 8.22 2.06
N HIS A 6 11.94 9.54 2.13
CA HIS A 6 12.40 10.22 3.33
C HIS A 6 11.41 10.07 4.50
N LEU A 7 10.12 10.33 4.25
CA LEU A 7 9.07 10.24 5.28
C LEU A 7 8.90 8.82 5.83
N VAL A 8 8.98 7.79 4.97
CA VAL A 8 8.87 6.39 5.41
C VAL A 8 10.05 6.00 6.29
N HIS A 9 11.26 6.44 5.94
CA HIS A 9 12.43 6.20 6.78
C HIS A 9 12.29 6.88 8.15
N GLU A 10 11.81 8.11 8.20
CA GLU A 10 11.57 8.81 9.48
C GLU A 10 10.47 8.18 10.32
N LEU A 11 9.40 7.71 9.69
CA LEU A 11 8.25 7.14 10.40
C LEU A 11 8.56 5.76 10.96
N VAL A 12 8.99 4.82 10.10
CA VAL A 12 9.09 3.39 10.45
C VAL A 12 10.51 2.84 10.40
N GLY A 13 11.52 3.66 10.08
CA GLY A 13 12.92 3.22 9.99
C GLY A 13 13.22 2.34 8.79
N VAL A 14 12.34 2.28 7.78
CA VAL A 14 12.49 1.44 6.59
C VAL A 14 13.07 2.24 5.44
N HIS A 15 14.12 1.71 4.81
CA HIS A 15 14.64 2.22 3.55
C HIS A 15 13.94 1.54 2.38
N LEU A 16 13.10 2.30 1.67
CA LEU A 16 12.44 1.78 0.46
C LEU A 16 13.46 1.43 -0.62
N THR A 17 13.32 0.28 -1.25
CA THR A 17 14.11 -0.09 -2.44
C THR A 17 13.68 0.74 -3.65
N LYS A 18 14.41 0.64 -4.77
CA LYS A 18 13.96 1.26 -6.03
C LYS A 18 12.61 0.67 -6.49
N LEU A 19 12.50 -0.66 -6.46
CA LEU A 19 11.28 -1.37 -6.86
C LEU A 19 10.06 -0.94 -6.02
N GLN A 20 10.22 -0.81 -4.70
CA GLN A 20 9.13 -0.35 -3.83
C GLN A 20 8.71 1.09 -4.14
N VAL A 21 9.65 1.97 -4.46
CA VAL A 21 9.30 3.34 -4.86
C VAL A 21 8.59 3.36 -6.21
N ASP A 22 9.03 2.54 -7.16
CA ASP A 22 8.39 2.41 -8.48
C ASP A 22 6.97 1.82 -8.33
N ALA A 23 6.78 0.85 -7.44
CA ALA A 23 5.47 0.30 -7.07
C ALA A 23 4.52 1.34 -6.47
N PHE A 24 4.97 2.15 -5.50
CA PHE A 24 4.15 3.24 -4.95
C PHE A 24 3.80 4.29 -6.00
N HIS A 25 4.72 4.57 -6.94
CA HIS A 25 4.45 5.52 -8.02
C HIS A 25 3.44 4.98 -9.03
N TYR A 26 3.55 3.70 -9.38
CA TYR A 26 2.56 3.01 -10.21
C TYR A 26 1.19 3.01 -9.52
N TYR A 27 1.15 2.67 -8.23
CA TYR A 27 -0.07 2.66 -7.44
C TYR A 27 -0.74 4.03 -7.41
N GLU A 28 0.00 5.10 -7.13
CA GLU A 28 -0.53 6.48 -7.19
C GLU A 28 -1.14 6.81 -8.57
N THR A 29 -0.44 6.43 -9.64
CA THR A 29 -0.86 6.73 -11.02
C THR A 29 -2.17 6.04 -11.36
N GLU A 30 -2.26 4.73 -11.09
CA GLU A 30 -3.47 3.96 -11.36
C GLU A 30 -4.62 4.34 -10.42
N LEU A 31 -4.34 4.64 -9.15
CA LEU A 31 -5.35 5.17 -8.22
C LEU A 31 -6.00 6.42 -8.79
N ARG A 32 -5.22 7.40 -9.25
CA ARG A 32 -5.74 8.64 -9.83
C ARG A 32 -6.54 8.37 -11.10
N ARG A 33 -6.02 7.55 -12.01
CA ARG A 33 -6.68 7.19 -13.26
C ARG A 33 -8.02 6.51 -13.04
N TRP A 34 -8.09 5.55 -12.12
CA TRP A 34 -9.35 4.87 -11.80
C TRP A 34 -10.30 5.80 -11.05
N ASN A 35 -9.79 6.71 -10.21
CA ASN A 35 -10.61 7.66 -9.46
C ASN A 35 -11.43 8.61 -10.36
N GLU A 36 -11.00 8.83 -11.61
CA GLU A 36 -11.76 9.59 -12.61
C GLU A 36 -13.09 8.93 -12.98
N ASN A 37 -13.18 7.59 -12.86
CA ASN A 37 -14.33 6.80 -13.32
C ASN A 37 -15.08 6.12 -12.17
N ILE A 38 -14.36 5.79 -11.10
CA ILE A 38 -14.91 5.14 -9.92
C ILE A 38 -14.42 5.90 -8.70
N ASN A 39 -15.31 6.50 -7.92
CA ASN A 39 -14.94 7.29 -6.72
C ASN A 39 -14.27 6.41 -5.65
N LEU A 40 -12.98 6.12 -5.81
CA LEU A 40 -12.13 5.30 -4.93
C LEU A 40 -11.78 6.08 -3.67
N THR A 41 -11.46 7.37 -3.83
CA THR A 41 -11.08 8.27 -2.75
C THR A 41 -11.48 9.71 -3.05
N ARG A 42 -11.72 10.49 -2.00
CA ARG A 42 -11.96 11.93 -2.11
C ARG A 42 -10.66 12.74 -2.24
N ILE A 43 -9.52 12.09 -1.99
CA ILE A 43 -8.19 12.71 -2.01
C ILE A 43 -7.54 12.41 -3.36
N THR A 44 -7.33 13.44 -4.17
CA THR A 44 -6.83 13.31 -5.55
C THR A 44 -5.51 14.02 -5.79
N ASP A 45 -5.10 14.91 -4.88
CA ASP A 45 -3.82 15.58 -4.94
C ASP A 45 -2.69 14.60 -4.61
N SER A 46 -1.61 14.66 -5.41
CA SER A 46 -0.47 13.75 -5.27
C SER A 46 0.20 13.86 -3.91
N GLN A 47 0.37 15.07 -3.36
CA GLN A 47 0.98 15.23 -2.05
C GLN A 47 0.08 14.69 -0.94
N ASP A 48 -1.22 14.91 -1.05
CA ASP A 48 -2.17 14.37 -0.08
C ASP A 48 -2.28 12.84 -0.16
N ILE A 49 -2.22 12.23 -1.35
CA ILE A 49 -2.17 10.77 -1.49
C ILE A 49 -0.94 10.21 -0.78
N LEU A 50 0.23 10.83 -0.98
CA LEU A 50 1.46 10.39 -0.32
C LEU A 50 1.37 10.41 1.20
N VAL A 51 0.75 11.43 1.78
CA VAL A 51 0.69 11.61 3.24
C VAL A 51 -0.51 10.86 3.84
N GLN A 52 -1.71 11.11 3.32
CA GLN A 52 -2.97 10.68 3.93
C GLN A 52 -3.36 9.25 3.54
N HIS A 53 -2.80 8.69 2.46
CA HIS A 53 -2.98 7.27 2.14
C HIS A 53 -1.73 6.47 2.42
N PHE A 54 -0.62 6.76 1.75
CA PHE A 54 0.57 5.90 1.88
C PHE A 54 1.19 6.00 3.26
N LEU A 55 1.62 7.20 3.68
CA LEU A 55 2.30 7.35 4.97
C LEU A 55 1.40 6.96 6.15
N ASP A 56 0.12 7.34 6.11
CA ASP A 56 -0.88 6.95 7.11
C ASP A 56 -1.03 5.41 7.18
N SER A 57 -1.15 4.72 6.03
CA SER A 57 -1.21 3.26 5.99
C SER A 57 0.04 2.60 6.57
N LEU A 58 1.22 3.16 6.31
CA LEU A 58 2.47 2.62 6.83
C LEU A 58 2.67 2.86 8.32
N SER A 59 1.96 3.84 8.90
CA SER A 59 1.94 4.02 10.36
C SER A 59 1.39 2.79 11.09
N CYS A 60 0.56 1.98 10.44
CA CYS A 60 0.08 0.71 10.98
C CYS A 60 1.19 -0.31 11.27
N LEU A 61 2.39 -0.15 10.69
CA LEU A 61 3.54 -0.98 11.03
C LEU A 61 4.19 -0.65 12.37
N LEU A 62 4.02 0.57 12.89
CA LEU A 62 4.62 1.00 14.15
C LEU A 62 4.33 0.04 15.32
N PRO A 63 3.07 -0.38 15.58
CA PRO A 63 2.79 -1.37 16.61
C PRO A 63 3.28 -2.78 16.24
N LEU A 64 3.37 -3.12 14.95
CA LEU A 64 3.80 -4.44 14.48
C LEU A 64 5.29 -4.70 14.69
N HIS A 65 6.12 -3.66 14.81
CA HIS A 65 7.56 -3.79 15.11
C HIS A 65 7.83 -4.59 16.40
N ASN A 66 6.90 -4.57 17.35
CA ASN A 66 7.00 -5.31 18.61
C ASN A 66 6.42 -6.73 18.54
N ILE A 67 5.67 -7.06 17.49
CA ILE A 67 4.89 -8.30 17.36
C ILE A 67 5.65 -9.35 16.56
N SER A 68 6.55 -8.94 15.67
CA SER A 68 7.37 -9.86 14.89
C SER A 68 8.79 -9.99 15.43
N GLY A 69 9.09 -11.14 16.03
CA GLY A 69 10.45 -11.68 15.88
C GLY A 69 10.78 -11.78 14.40
N LYS A 70 12.04 -11.55 14.01
CA LYS A 70 12.55 -11.41 12.62
C LYS A 70 12.15 -12.52 11.60
N HIS A 71 11.44 -13.56 12.02
CA HIS A 71 11.10 -14.76 11.24
C HIS A 71 9.63 -15.20 11.32
N ALA A 72 8.74 -14.45 11.99
CA ALA A 72 7.32 -14.83 12.05
C ALA A 72 6.57 -14.24 10.84
N SER A 73 5.94 -15.11 10.04
CA SER A 73 4.94 -14.70 9.04
C SER A 73 3.71 -14.16 9.76
N ILE A 74 3.34 -12.92 9.47
CA ILE A 74 2.14 -12.28 10.04
C ILE A 74 1.01 -12.46 9.06
N LYS A 75 -0.18 -12.84 9.54
CA LYS A 75 -1.42 -12.75 8.75
C LYS A 75 -2.16 -11.49 9.15
N LEU A 76 -2.49 -10.65 8.16
CA LEU A 76 -3.21 -9.40 8.34
C LEU A 76 -4.48 -9.43 7.49
N VAL A 77 -5.61 -9.09 8.10
CA VAL A 77 -6.88 -8.92 7.39
C VAL A 77 -7.24 -7.44 7.44
N ASP A 78 -7.36 -6.84 6.26
CA ASP A 78 -7.81 -5.47 6.07
C ASP A 78 -9.31 -5.50 5.71
N VAL A 79 -10.17 -5.02 6.60
CA VAL A 79 -11.63 -5.05 6.41
C VAL A 79 -12.14 -3.67 6.03
N GLY A 80 -12.77 -3.58 4.86
CA GLY A 80 -13.19 -2.31 4.28
C GLY A 80 -12.05 -1.59 3.58
N SER A 81 -11.17 -2.34 2.91
CA SER A 81 -9.91 -1.85 2.34
C SER A 81 -10.08 -0.72 1.32
N GLY A 82 -11.28 -0.52 0.76
CA GLY A 82 -11.55 0.57 -0.14
C GLY A 82 -10.72 0.48 -1.40
N ALA A 83 -9.77 1.39 -1.56
CA ALA A 83 -8.81 1.36 -2.67
C ALA A 83 -7.62 0.41 -2.41
N GLY A 84 -7.60 -0.32 -1.30
CA GLY A 84 -6.48 -1.18 -0.89
C GLY A 84 -5.64 -0.58 0.23
N PHE A 85 -6.22 0.29 1.05
CA PHE A 85 -5.57 0.91 2.20
C PHE A 85 -6.12 0.34 3.51
N PRO A 86 -5.26 0.01 4.50
CA PRO A 86 -3.80 0.09 4.49
C PRO A 86 -3.08 -1.14 3.91
N GLY A 87 -3.81 -2.18 3.50
CA GLY A 87 -3.23 -3.49 3.22
C GLY A 87 -2.22 -3.55 2.08
N ILE A 88 -2.47 -2.89 0.94
CA ILE A 88 -1.54 -2.91 -0.21
C ILE A 88 -0.23 -2.18 0.12
N PRO A 89 -0.24 -0.95 0.68
CA PRO A 89 1.01 -0.31 1.12
C PRO A 89 1.83 -1.15 2.09
N ILE A 90 1.18 -1.80 3.06
CA ILE A 90 1.84 -2.67 4.04
C ILE A 90 2.54 -3.82 3.34
N ALA A 91 1.83 -4.49 2.45
CA ALA A 91 2.40 -5.60 1.71
C ALA A 91 3.60 -5.12 0.89
N ILE A 92 3.52 -3.96 0.18
CA ILE A 92 4.61 -3.40 -0.67
C ILE A 92 5.93 -3.33 0.10
N ILE A 93 5.88 -2.94 1.38
CA ILE A 93 7.08 -2.76 2.19
C ILE A 93 7.55 -4.02 2.94
N ASN A 94 6.68 -5.01 3.14
CA ASN A 94 7.02 -6.22 3.90
C ASN A 94 6.32 -7.47 3.37
N SER A 95 7.05 -8.25 2.57
CA SER A 95 6.59 -9.54 2.01
C SER A 95 6.38 -10.65 3.05
N ASN A 96 6.79 -10.46 4.30
CA ASN A 96 6.51 -11.44 5.37
C ASN A 96 5.08 -11.31 5.94
N ILE A 97 4.32 -10.31 5.49
CA ILE A 97 2.94 -10.07 5.92
C ILE A 97 2.00 -10.57 4.82
N ASP A 98 1.30 -11.67 5.10
CA ASP A 98 0.23 -12.22 4.27
C ASP A 98 -1.03 -11.37 4.49
N VAL A 99 -1.35 -10.52 3.51
CA VAL A 99 -2.45 -9.56 3.57
C VAL A 99 -3.68 -10.09 2.82
N THR A 100 -4.79 -10.24 3.54
CA THR A 100 -6.11 -10.48 2.96
C THR A 100 -6.92 -9.18 2.96
N LEU A 101 -7.35 -8.73 1.77
CA LEU A 101 -8.20 -7.54 1.60
C LEU A 101 -9.67 -7.95 1.50
N VAL A 102 -10.53 -7.32 2.29
CA VAL A 102 -11.98 -7.55 2.31
C VAL A 102 -12.71 -6.27 1.92
N GLU A 103 -13.40 -6.30 0.78
CA GLU A 103 -14.20 -5.18 0.29
C GLU A 103 -15.56 -5.66 -0.24
N SER A 104 -16.59 -4.88 0.06
CA SER A 104 -17.99 -5.11 -0.29
C SER A 104 -18.37 -4.60 -1.68
N LYS A 105 -17.64 -3.60 -2.20
CA LYS A 105 -17.94 -2.93 -3.47
C LYS A 105 -17.14 -3.56 -4.61
N GLU A 106 -17.83 -4.26 -5.50
CA GLU A 106 -17.25 -4.96 -6.64
C GLU A 106 -16.27 -4.11 -7.47
N LYS A 107 -16.64 -2.87 -7.83
CA LYS A 107 -15.77 -1.96 -8.59
C LYS A 107 -14.42 -1.70 -7.90
N LYS A 108 -14.42 -1.62 -6.58
CA LYS A 108 -13.21 -1.45 -5.77
C LYS A 108 -12.40 -2.74 -5.69
N CYS A 109 -13.07 -3.88 -5.56
CA CYS A 109 -12.42 -5.20 -5.65
C CYS A 109 -11.73 -5.39 -7.00
N ILE A 110 -12.35 -4.97 -8.10
CA ILE A 110 -11.75 -5.04 -9.44
C ILE A 110 -10.49 -4.16 -9.51
N PHE A 111 -10.55 -2.93 -9.01
CA PHE A 111 -9.38 -2.07 -8.92
C PHE A 111 -8.23 -2.72 -8.13
N MET A 112 -8.51 -3.23 -6.93
CA MET A 112 -7.50 -3.90 -6.11
C MET A 112 -6.91 -5.14 -6.80
N LYS A 113 -7.73 -5.94 -7.48
CA LYS A 113 -7.25 -7.10 -8.25
C LYS A 113 -6.31 -6.68 -9.38
N GLN A 114 -6.67 -5.63 -10.13
CA GLN A 114 -5.81 -5.10 -11.19
C GLN A 114 -4.48 -4.65 -10.62
N ILE A 115 -4.50 -3.85 -9.53
CA ILE A 115 -3.26 -3.29 -9.01
C ILE A 115 -2.34 -4.34 -8.41
N ILE A 116 -2.89 -5.33 -7.70
CA ILE A 116 -2.11 -6.45 -7.16
C ILE A 116 -1.45 -7.21 -8.31
N SER A 117 -2.19 -7.55 -9.36
CA SER A 117 -1.62 -8.27 -10.52
C SER A 117 -0.47 -7.52 -11.19
N GLU A 118 -0.54 -6.19 -11.26
CA GLU A 118 0.49 -5.36 -11.86
C GLU A 118 1.70 -5.21 -10.93
N LEU A 119 1.46 -5.11 -9.62
CA LEU A 119 2.51 -5.08 -8.60
C LEU A 119 3.28 -6.40 -8.55
N ASP A 120 2.61 -7.56 -8.65
CA ASP A 120 3.25 -8.87 -8.71
C ASP A 120 4.18 -9.00 -9.94
N CYS A 121 3.79 -8.39 -11.06
CA CYS A 121 4.63 -8.32 -12.26
C CYS A 121 5.87 -7.42 -12.07
N LEU A 122 5.69 -6.28 -11.39
CA LEU A 122 6.76 -5.32 -11.10
C LEU A 122 7.71 -5.80 -9.98
N MET A 123 7.22 -6.64 -9.07
CA MET A 123 7.92 -7.12 -7.89
C MET A 123 7.76 -8.65 -7.75
N PRO A 124 8.42 -9.48 -8.58
CA PRO A 124 8.17 -10.92 -8.64
C PRO A 124 8.67 -11.74 -7.41
N GLU A 125 9.33 -11.13 -6.44
CA GLU A 125 9.69 -11.74 -5.15
C GLU A 125 8.64 -11.44 -4.04
N TYR A 126 7.47 -10.99 -4.46
CA TYR A 126 6.35 -10.53 -3.63
C TYR A 126 5.22 -11.57 -3.58
#